data_AF-A0A0Q8FEE1-F1
#
_entry.id   AF-A0A0Q8FEE1-F1
#
_cell.length_a   1.000
_cell.length_b   1.000
_cell.length_c   1.000
_cell.angle_alpha   90.00
_cell.angle_beta   90.00
_cell.angle_gamma   90.00
#
_symmetry.space_group_name_H-M   'P 1'
#
loop_
_entity.id
_entity.type
_entity.pdbx_description
1 polymer ?
#
loop_
_entity_poly.entity_id
_entity_poly.type
_entity_poly.pdbx_seq_one_letter_code
_entity_poly.pdbx_strand_id
1 'polypeptide(L)'
;MDADFNDTNKPDLLAHEQTYHGFSILLRWCMLGLATAISTLTVWFATPAGFLGGLIIGIVVFAVGYAILVRREEKQPLSLWTEGR
;
A
#
# COMPACT_ATOMS: atom_id res chain seq x y z
N MET A 1 8.87 9.76 -32.34
CA MET A 1 7.74 9.04 -31.72
C MET A 1 7.02 10.11 -30.94
N ASP A 2 6.10 10.80 -31.61
CA ASP A 2 5.40 11.93 -31.01
C ASP A 2 4.29 11.31 -30.17
N ALA A 3 4.52 11.21 -28.86
CA ALA A 3 3.48 10.77 -27.95
C ALA A 3 2.39 11.84 -28.00
N ASP A 4 1.28 11.53 -28.68
CA ASP A 4 0.10 12.37 -28.57
C ASP A 4 -0.41 12.19 -27.13
N PHE A 5 -0.48 13.30 -26.40
CA PHE A 5 -1.05 13.34 -25.05
C PHE A 5 -2.59 13.41 -25.08
N ASN A 6 -3.20 13.29 -26.26
CA ASN A 6 -4.65 13.37 -26.47
C ASN A 6 -5.33 11.99 -26.32
N ASP A 7 -4.53 10.94 -26.17
CA ASP A 7 -4.92 9.56 -25.96
C ASP A 7 -5.53 9.27 -24.56
N THR A 8 -5.59 10.24 -23.64
CA THR A 8 -6.06 10.11 -22.23
C THR A 8 -7.44 9.46 -22.07
N ASN A 9 -8.31 9.54 -23.09
CA ASN A 9 -9.66 8.97 -23.05
C ASN A 9 -9.77 7.58 -23.69
N LYS A 10 -8.64 6.95 -24.02
CA LYS A 10 -8.67 5.60 -24.61
C LYS A 10 -9.11 4.58 -23.56
N PRO A 11 -10.13 3.77 -23.87
CA PRO A 11 -10.67 2.80 -22.91
C PRO A 11 -9.61 1.79 -22.44
N ASP A 12 -8.65 1.45 -23.31
CA ASP A 12 -7.57 0.51 -22.99
C ASP A 12 -6.59 1.06 -21.94
N LEU A 13 -6.30 2.38 -21.97
CA LEU A 13 -5.44 3.03 -20.99
C LEU A 13 -6.12 3.15 -19.62
N LEU A 14 -7.40 3.53 -19.61
CA LEU A 14 -8.20 3.60 -18.38
C LEU A 14 -8.31 2.23 -17.67
N ALA A 15 -8.50 1.15 -18.44
CA ALA A 15 -8.50 -0.20 -17.88
C ALA A 15 -7.13 -0.58 -17.27
N HIS A 16 -6.03 -0.16 -17.89
CA HIS A 16 -4.68 -0.36 -17.37
C HIS A 16 -4.44 0.42 -16.07
N GLU A 17 -4.83 1.69 -16.01
CA GLU A 17 -4.68 2.54 -14.83
C GLU A 17 -5.46 1.99 -13.63
N GLN A 18 -6.72 1.57 -13.84
CA GLN A 18 -7.53 0.94 -12.81
C GLN A 18 -6.89 -0.34 -12.27
N THR A 19 -6.37 -1.18 -13.16
CA THR A 19 -5.70 -2.43 -12.80
C THR A 19 -4.43 -2.16 -12.01
N TYR A 20 -3.60 -1.21 -12.46
CA TYR A 20 -2.37 -0.82 -11.78
C TYR A 20 -2.65 -0.29 -10.37
N HIS A 21 -3.67 0.55 -10.23
CA HIS A 21 -4.08 1.07 -8.93
C HIS A 21 -4.55 -0.04 -7.98
N GLY A 22 -5.41 -0.95 -8.46
CA GLY A 22 -5.86 -2.11 -7.68
C GLY A 22 -4.69 -2.99 -7.23
N PHE A 23 -3.76 -3.30 -8.14
CA PHE A 23 -2.54 -4.04 -7.83
C PHE A 23 -1.67 -3.31 -6.79
N SER A 24 -1.51 -1.99 -6.93
CA SER A 24 -0.70 -1.19 -6.01
C SER A 24 -1.26 -1.20 -4.58
N ILE A 25 -2.59 -1.19 -4.41
CA ILE A 25 -3.24 -1.30 -3.10
C ILE A 25 -3.03 -2.70 -2.54
N LEU A 26 -3.27 -3.75 -3.33
CA LEU A 26 -3.06 -5.14 -2.92
C LEU A 26 -1.62 -5.37 -2.45
N LEU A 27 -0.64 -4.86 -3.21
CA LEU A 27 0.77 -5.00 -2.89
C LEU A 27 1.11 -4.35 -1.55
N ARG A 28 0.53 -3.19 -1.24
CA ARG A 28 0.71 -2.52 0.05
C ARG A 28 0.11 -3.32 1.20
N TRP A 29 -1.06 -3.94 0.99
CA TRP A 29 -1.64 -4.87 1.97
C TRP A 29 -0.72 -6.07 2.22
N CYS A 30 -0.12 -6.65 1.18
CA CYS A 30 0.86 -7.72 1.32
C CYS A 30 2.10 -7.28 2.10
N MET A 31 2.66 -6.10 1.77
CA MET A 31 3.81 -5.53 2.48
C MET A 31 3.51 -5.28 3.95
N LEU A 32 2.34 -4.71 4.26
CA LEU A 32 1.89 -4.46 5.63
C LEU A 32 1.71 -5.77 6.40
N GLY A 33 1.09 -6.78 5.77
CA GLY A 33 0.91 -8.11 6.35
C GLY A 33 2.26 -8.76 6.68
N LEU A 34 3.21 -8.72 5.76
CA LEU A 34 4.56 -9.25 5.97
C LEU A 34 5.30 -8.50 7.08
N ALA A 35 5.31 -7.17 7.07
CA ALA A 35 5.96 -6.38 8.11
C ALA A 35 5.38 -6.70 9.50
N THR A 36 4.05 -6.75 9.61
CA THR A 36 3.34 -7.07 10.86
C THR A 36 3.67 -8.48 11.34
N ALA A 37 3.59 -9.47 10.44
CA ALA A 37 3.86 -10.87 10.79
C ALA A 37 5.31 -11.08 11.24
N ILE A 38 6.27 -10.54 10.48
CA ILE A 38 7.69 -10.65 10.82
C ILE A 38 7.96 -9.99 12.17
N SER A 39 7.55 -8.74 12.38
CA SER A 39 7.77 -8.05 13.65
C SER A 39 7.12 -8.76 14.84
N THR A 40 5.90 -9.25 14.68
CA THR A 40 5.18 -10.00 15.74
C THR A 40 5.93 -11.27 16.10
N LEU A 41 6.31 -12.08 15.10
CA LEU A 41 7.02 -13.35 15.32
C LEU A 41 8.43 -13.12 15.87
N THR A 42 9.13 -12.08 15.42
CA THR A 42 10.45 -11.71 15.95
C THR A 42 10.36 -11.34 17.42
N VAL A 43 9.44 -10.45 17.83
CA VAL A 43 9.34 -10.07 19.24
C VAL A 43 8.86 -11.24 20.09
N TRP A 44 7.95 -12.06 19.56
CA TRP A 44 7.46 -13.24 20.28
C TRP A 44 8.58 -14.24 20.59
N PHE A 45 9.36 -14.64 19.59
CA PHE A 45 10.32 -15.74 19.74
C PHE A 45 11.76 -15.30 20.00
N ALA A 46 12.17 -14.12 19.53
CA ALA A 46 13.56 -13.66 19.59
C ALA A 46 13.83 -12.65 20.72
N THR A 47 12.85 -12.35 21.58
CA THR A 47 13.03 -11.42 22.70
C THR A 47 12.44 -11.97 24.01
N PRO A 48 12.92 -11.52 25.18
CA PRO A 48 12.34 -11.88 26.47
C PRO A 48 10.90 -11.37 26.68
N ALA A 49 10.39 -10.51 25.78
CA ALA A 49 9.04 -9.96 25.88
C ALA A 49 7.94 -11.00 25.60
N GLY A 50 8.28 -12.13 24.95
CA GLY A 50 7.39 -13.25 24.73
C GLY A 50 6.13 -12.90 23.93
N PHE A 51 5.07 -13.71 24.12
CA PHE A 51 3.82 -13.58 23.34
C PHE A 51 3.17 -12.20 23.46
N LEU A 52 2.99 -11.70 24.68
CA LEU A 52 2.32 -10.41 24.90
C LEU A 52 3.10 -9.24 24.28
N GLY A 53 4.43 -9.26 24.39
CA GLY A 53 5.27 -8.26 23.72
C GLY A 53 5.10 -8.32 22.20
N GLY A 54 5.11 -9.53 21.63
CA GLY A 54 4.88 -9.73 20.20
C GLY A 54 3.52 -9.23 19.74
N LEU A 55 2.46 -9.56 20.48
CA LEU A 55 1.09 -9.15 20.16
C LEU A 55 0.93 -7.63 20.19
N ILE A 56 1.47 -6.95 21.20
CA ILE A 56 1.41 -5.48 21.30
C ILE A 56 2.14 -4.84 20.12
N ILE A 57 3.37 -5.28 19.83
CA ILE A 57 4.16 -4.74 18.72
C ILE A 57 3.46 -4.99 17.39
N GLY A 58 2.88 -6.18 17.18
CA GLY A 58 2.08 -6.50 16.00
C GLY A 58 0.92 -5.53 15.80
N ILE A 59 0.14 -5.25 16.84
CA ILE A 59 -0.98 -4.30 16.78
C ILE A 59 -0.48 -2.90 16.43
N VAL A 60 0.61 -2.44 17.06
CA VAL A 60 1.17 -1.10 16.81
C VAL A 60 1.67 -0.99 15.37
N VAL A 61 2.46 -1.96 14.89
CA VAL A 61 2.99 -1.98 13.52
C VAL A 61 1.85 -2.00 12.50
N PHE A 62 0.83 -2.83 12.73
CA PHE A 62 -0.34 -2.91 11.86
C PHE A 62 -1.10 -1.58 11.81
N ALA A 63 -1.40 -0.98 12.98
CA ALA A 63 -2.16 0.27 13.05
C ALA A 63 -1.42 1.44 12.40
N VAL A 64 -0.12 1.58 12.67
CA VAL A 64 0.73 2.62 12.09
C VAL A 64 0.88 2.40 10.59
N GLY A 65 1.17 1.17 10.17
CA GLY A 65 1.32 0.82 8.76
C GLY A 65 0.02 1.01 7.97
N TYR A 66 -1.14 0.65 8.53
CA TYR A 66 -2.44 0.92 7.93
C TYR A 66 -2.69 2.44 7.74
N ALA A 67 -2.44 3.23 8.79
CA ALA A 67 -2.66 4.68 8.74
C ALA A 67 -1.75 5.39 7.72
N ILE A 68 -0.50 4.93 7.58
CA ILE A 68 0.50 5.58 6.72
C ILE A 68 0.48 5.03 5.29
N LEU A 69 0.51 3.70 5.09
CA LEU A 69 0.61 3.10 3.75
C LEU A 69 -0.74 2.98 3.05
N VAL A 70 -1.78 2.52 3.76
CA VAL A 70 -3.06 2.19 3.11
C VAL A 70 -3.95 3.44 3.05
N ARG A 71 -4.23 4.03 4.21
CA ARG A 71 -5.18 5.16 4.31
C ARG A 71 -4.73 6.42 3.57
N ARG A 72 -3.42 6.63 3.40
CA ARG A 72 -2.88 7.79 2.67
C ARG A 72 -3.07 7.65 1.16
N GLU A 73 -2.90 6.45 0.63
CA GLU A 73 -2.92 6.15 -0.80
C GLU A 73 -4.34 6.00 -1.32
N GLU A 74 -5.28 5.48 -0.51
CA GLU A 74 -6.71 5.52 -0.83
C GLU A 74 -7.24 6.95 -1.07
N LYS A 75 -6.56 7.95 -0.53
CA LYS A 75 -6.91 9.38 -0.70
C LYS A 75 -6.17 10.05 -1.85
N GLN A 76 -5.21 9.38 -2.49
CA GLN A 76 -4.54 9.93 -3.66
C GLN A 76 -5.48 9.79 -4.86
N PRO A 77 -5.84 10.89 -5.54
CA PRO A 77 -6.66 10.79 -6.74
C PRO A 77 -5.86 10.09 -7.84
N LEU A 78 -6.50 9.18 -8.56
CA LEU A 78 -5.99 8.46 -9.74
C LEU A 78 -5.55 9.39 -10.90
N SER A 79 -5.78 10.69 -10.80
CA SER A 79 -5.53 11.66 -11.86
C SER A 79 -4.09 12.16 -11.88
N LEU A 80 -3.14 11.30 -12.25
CA LEU A 80 -1.77 11.76 -12.61
C LEU A 80 -1.78 12.60 -13.91
N TRP A 81 -2.84 12.52 -14.71
CA TRP A 81 -3.06 13.26 -15.96
C TRP A 81 -3.99 14.46 -15.83
N THR A 82 -4.07 15.05 -14.64
CA THR A 82 -4.61 16.42 -14.55
C THR A 82 -3.50 17.39 -14.93
N GLU A 83 -3.32 17.55 -16.24
CA GLU A 83 -2.57 18.68 -16.80
C GLU A 83 -3.32 19.96 -16.42
N GLY A 84 -2.73 20.72 -15.52
CA GLY A 84 -3.42 21.81 -14.82
C GLY A 84 -2.53 22.68 -13.95
N ARG A 85 -1.22 22.73 -14.23
CA ARG A 85 -0.46 23.99 -14.30
C ARG A 85 0.83 23.84 -15.08
#